data_AF-A0A1Q9K166-F1
#
_entry.id   AF-A0A1Q9K166-F1
#
_cell.length_a   1.000
_cell.length_b   1.000
_cell.length_c   1.000
_cell.angle_alpha   90.00
_cell.angle_beta   90.00
_cell.angle_gamma   90.00
#
_symmetry.space_group_name_H-M   'P 1'
#
loop_
_entity.id
_entity.type
_entity.pdbx_description
1 polymer ?
#
loop_
_entity_poly.entity_id
_entity_poly.type
_entity_poly.pdbx_seq_one_letter_code
_entity_poly.pdbx_strand_id
1 'polypeptide(L)'
;MSERNRNQKRRDKKGRILRNGESQRADGRYAFVYTDCFGKQKFLYSWKLESTDPLPTGRRPCQSLREKEKAVLKDINDGITPYGDNLTVLELVKMVLGYNYGHEMLNNLY
;
A
#
# COMPACT_ATOMS: atom_id res chain seq x y z
N MET A 1 16.07 23.90 17.68
CA MET A 1 14.88 23.55 16.87
C MET A 1 13.83 22.95 17.81
N SER A 2 12.67 23.58 17.95
CA SER A 2 11.69 23.31 19.01
C SER A 2 10.90 22.02 18.80
N GLU A 3 10.55 21.35 19.90
CA GLU A 3 9.83 20.06 20.00
C GLU A 3 8.43 20.07 19.36
N ARG A 4 7.89 21.24 19.01
CA ARG A 4 6.57 21.42 18.39
C ARG A 4 6.44 20.82 16.98
N ASN A 5 7.55 20.38 16.36
CA ASN A 5 7.54 19.91 14.98
C ASN A 5 7.54 18.37 14.83
N ARG A 6 7.67 17.60 15.92
CA ARG A 6 7.74 16.12 15.82
C ARG A 6 6.39 15.42 15.60
N ASN A 7 5.27 16.13 15.76
CA ASN A 7 3.93 15.53 15.71
C ASN A 7 2.99 16.18 14.67
N GLN A 8 3.54 16.95 13.72
CA GLN A 8 2.72 17.46 12.61
C GLN A 8 2.40 16.33 11.64
N LYS A 9 1.17 15.85 11.71
CA LYS A 9 0.64 14.92 10.71
C LYS A 9 0.64 15.61 9.34
N ARG A 10 1.08 14.87 8.31
CA ARG A 10 1.08 15.34 6.92
C ARG A 10 -0.36 15.64 6.49
N ARG A 11 -0.53 16.70 5.71
CA ARG A 11 -1.84 17.12 5.18
C ARG A 11 -1.79 17.29 3.67
N ASP A 12 -2.94 17.11 3.02
CA ASP A 12 -3.11 17.44 1.61
C ASP A 12 -3.42 18.93 1.39
N LYS A 13 -3.51 19.37 0.14
CA LYS A 13 -3.87 20.75 -0.24
C LYS A 13 -5.25 21.19 0.27
N LYS A 14 -6.12 20.24 0.65
CA LYS A 14 -7.46 20.49 1.21
C LYS A 14 -7.47 20.46 2.74
N GLY A 15 -6.31 20.33 3.39
CA GLY A 15 -6.15 20.29 4.85
C GLY A 15 -6.47 18.94 5.50
N ARG A 16 -6.75 17.89 4.72
CA ARG A 16 -7.05 16.54 5.21
C ARG A 16 -5.78 15.86 5.69
N ILE A 17 -5.88 15.09 6.77
CA ILE A 17 -4.75 14.34 7.33
C ILE A 17 -4.47 13.12 6.45
N LEU A 18 -3.23 13.00 6.00
CA LEU A 18 -2.69 11.85 5.27
C LEU A 18 -2.15 10.81 6.26
N ARG A 19 -2.46 9.53 6.01
CA ARG A 19 -1.96 8.38 6.76
C ARG A 19 -0.50 8.10 6.40
N ASN A 20 0.13 7.20 7.16
CA ASN A 20 1.48 6.74 6.86
C ASN A 20 1.49 6.08 5.47
N GLY A 21 2.51 6.39 4.68
CA GLY A 21 2.60 5.94 3.29
C GLY A 21 1.80 6.79 2.29
N GLU A 22 0.80 7.56 2.74
CA GLU A 22 0.04 8.46 1.84
C GLU A 22 0.81 9.76 1.55
N SER A 23 0.67 10.25 0.32
CA SER A 23 1.20 11.54 -0.13
C SER A 23 0.31 12.12 -1.23
N GLN A 24 0.31 13.46 -1.37
CA GLN A 24 -0.31 14.12 -2.52
C GLN A 24 0.79 14.62 -3.47
N ARG A 25 0.66 14.31 -4.75
CA ARG A 25 1.59 14.74 -5.81
C ARG A 25 1.25 16.15 -6.29
N ALA A 26 2.20 16.77 -7.00
CA ALA A 26 2.04 18.11 -7.55
C ALA A 26 0.82 18.23 -8.49
N ASP A 27 0.57 17.19 -9.30
CA ASP A 27 -0.56 17.06 -10.23
C ASP A 27 -1.93 16.83 -9.57
N GLY A 28 -1.96 16.70 -8.23
CA GLY A 28 -3.18 16.49 -7.45
C GLY A 28 -3.56 15.03 -7.22
N ARG A 29 -2.87 14.06 -7.84
CA ARG A 29 -3.07 12.64 -7.54
C ARG A 29 -2.56 12.33 -6.14
N TYR A 30 -3.23 11.41 -5.48
CA TYR A 30 -2.73 10.78 -4.27
C TYR A 30 -1.87 9.57 -4.62
N ALA A 31 -0.84 9.34 -3.80
CA ALA A 31 0.03 8.18 -3.89
C ALA A 31 0.16 7.51 -2.54
N PHE A 32 0.16 6.18 -2.52
CA PHE A 32 0.42 5.36 -1.34
C PHE A 32 1.62 4.48 -1.60
N VAL A 33 2.62 4.55 -0.72
CA VAL A 33 3.83 3.72 -0.79
C VAL A 33 3.71 2.53 0.16
N TYR A 34 4.04 1.34 -0.33
CA TYR A 34 4.07 0.12 0.46
C TYR A 34 5.25 -0.77 0.03
N THR A 35 5.59 -1.72 0.90
CA THR A 35 6.57 -2.76 0.60
C THR A 35 5.80 -4.04 0.30
N ASP A 36 6.11 -4.69 -0.82
CA ASP A 36 5.49 -5.96 -1.18
C ASP A 36 6.10 -7.14 -0.40
N CYS A 37 5.56 -8.35 -0.62
CA CYS A 37 6.05 -9.59 -0.02
C CYS A 37 7.48 -9.97 -0.43
N PHE A 38 8.08 -9.32 -1.45
CA PHE A 38 9.46 -9.51 -1.88
C PHE A 38 10.41 -8.43 -1.34
N GLY A 39 9.93 -7.55 -0.45
CA GLY A 39 10.70 -6.44 0.09
C GLY A 39 10.89 -5.28 -0.89
N LYS A 40 10.21 -5.29 -2.05
CA LYS A 40 10.32 -4.22 -3.06
C LYS A 40 9.28 -3.14 -2.77
N GLN A 41 9.72 -1.88 -2.83
CA GLN A 41 8.84 -0.73 -2.67
C GLN A 41 7.96 -0.54 -3.90
N LYS A 42 6.67 -0.27 -3.67
CA LYS A 42 5.63 -0.08 -4.70
C LYS A 42 4.80 1.16 -4.40
N PHE A 43 4.14 1.67 -5.44
CA PHE A 43 3.31 2.86 -5.37
C PHE A 43 1.93 2.60 -5.99
N LEU A 44 0.88 2.91 -5.22
CA LEU A 44 -0.48 3.04 -5.73
C LEU A 44 -0.77 4.50 -6.04
N TYR A 45 -1.63 4.74 -7.04
CA TYR A 45 -2.07 6.09 -7.41
C TYR A 45 -3.59 6.16 -7.55
N SER A 46 -4.18 7.29 -7.16
CA SER A 46 -5.58 7.61 -7.44
C SER A 46 -5.81 9.13 -7.49
N TRP A 47 -6.85 9.55 -8.21
CA TRP A 47 -7.35 10.94 -8.17
C TRP A 47 -8.15 11.24 -6.89
N LYS A 48 -8.62 10.18 -6.22
CA LYS A 48 -9.49 10.25 -5.05
C LYS A 48 -8.74 9.74 -3.83
N LEU A 49 -8.83 10.44 -2.69
CA LEU A 49 -8.31 9.92 -1.43
C LEU A 49 -9.33 8.96 -0.82
N GLU A 50 -10.60 9.39 -0.79
CA GLU A 50 -11.76 8.61 -0.30
C GLU A 50 -12.74 8.28 -1.43
N SER A 51 -13.55 7.23 -1.25
CA SER A 51 -14.53 6.79 -2.24
C SER A 51 -15.62 7.82 -2.54
N THR A 52 -15.85 8.77 -1.64
CA THR A 52 -16.82 9.86 -1.78
C THR A 52 -16.27 11.08 -2.55
N ASP A 53 -14.95 11.14 -2.81
CA ASP A 53 -14.35 12.28 -3.49
C ASP A 53 -14.83 12.39 -4.96
N PRO A 54 -15.10 13.61 -5.46
CA PRO A 54 -15.41 13.81 -6.87
C PRO A 54 -14.15 13.65 -7.74
N LEU A 55 -14.36 13.24 -9.00
CA LEU A 55 -13.29 13.16 -9.98
C LEU A 55 -13.08 14.50 -10.70
N PRO A 56 -11.85 14.83 -11.10
CA PRO A 56 -11.62 15.94 -12.02
C PRO A 56 -12.37 15.71 -13.34
N THR A 57 -12.87 16.79 -13.95
CA THR A 57 -13.61 16.76 -15.21
C THR A 57 -12.84 15.99 -16.29
N GLY A 58 -13.53 15.07 -16.98
CA GLY A 58 -12.94 14.29 -18.08
C GLY A 58 -12.10 13.07 -17.66
N ARG A 59 -12.00 12.75 -16.36
CA ARG A 59 -11.32 11.54 -15.89
C ARG A 59 -12.28 10.35 -15.82
N ARG A 60 -11.78 9.15 -16.15
CA ARG A 60 -12.54 7.91 -16.00
C ARG A 60 -12.80 7.61 -14.52
N PRO A 61 -13.95 6.99 -14.18
CA PRO A 61 -14.20 6.44 -12.86
C PRO A 61 -13.04 5.57 -12.37
N CYS A 62 -12.58 5.82 -11.14
CA CYS A 62 -11.52 5.02 -10.53
C CYS A 62 -11.77 4.85 -9.03
N GLN A 63 -11.29 3.73 -8.49
CA GLN A 63 -11.25 3.49 -7.04
C GLN A 63 -10.38 4.54 -6.34
N SER A 64 -10.78 4.89 -5.11
CA SER A 64 -10.00 5.76 -4.24
C SER A 64 -8.69 5.12 -3.80
N LEU A 65 -7.77 5.94 -3.31
CA LEU A 65 -6.49 5.47 -2.81
C LEU A 65 -6.68 4.50 -1.63
N ARG A 66 -7.59 4.81 -0.70
CA ARG A 66 -7.84 4.00 0.49
C ARG A 66 -8.52 2.66 0.18
N GLU A 67 -9.37 2.61 -0.85
CA GLU A 67 -9.90 1.33 -1.35
C GLU A 67 -8.78 0.47 -1.95
N LYS A 68 -7.89 1.05 -2.75
CA LYS A 68 -6.74 0.33 -3.33
C LYS A 68 -5.75 -0.13 -2.26
N GLU A 69 -5.46 0.72 -1.28
CA GLU A 69 -4.66 0.39 -0.10
C GLU A 69 -5.24 -0.82 0.64
N LYS A 70 -6.54 -0.79 0.93
CA LYS A 70 -7.22 -1.90 1.63
C LYS A 70 -7.14 -3.21 0.85
N ALA A 71 -7.30 -3.16 -0.48
CA ALA A 71 -7.18 -4.34 -1.33
C ALA A 71 -5.75 -4.91 -1.28
N VAL A 72 -4.73 -4.08 -1.48
CA VAL A 72 -3.32 -4.53 -1.45
C VAL A 72 -2.92 -5.07 -0.07
N LEU A 73 -3.33 -4.41 1.02
CA LEU A 73 -3.03 -4.90 2.36
C LEU A 73 -3.70 -6.24 2.64
N LYS A 74 -4.92 -6.44 2.12
CA LYS A 74 -5.59 -7.75 2.19
C LYS A 74 -4.84 -8.80 1.38
N ASP A 75 -4.44 -8.50 0.16
CA ASP A 75 -3.69 -9.44 -0.69
C ASP A 75 -2.35 -9.84 -0.05
N ILE A 76 -1.63 -8.88 0.53
CA ILE A 76 -0.39 -9.13 1.27
C ILE A 76 -0.66 -10.03 2.49
N ASN A 77 -1.72 -9.76 3.25
CA ASN A 77 -2.09 -10.57 4.42
C ASN A 77 -2.49 -11.99 4.03
N ASP A 78 -3.16 -12.16 2.90
CA ASP A 78 -3.61 -13.46 2.40
C ASP A 78 -2.47 -14.22 1.68
N GLY A 79 -1.28 -13.63 1.57
CA GLY A 79 -0.16 -14.18 0.80
C GLY A 79 -0.42 -14.21 -0.70
N ILE A 80 -1.50 -13.57 -1.16
CA ILE A 80 -1.88 -13.51 -2.57
C ILE A 80 -0.99 -12.47 -3.23
N THR A 81 -0.14 -12.96 -4.11
CA THR A 81 0.70 -12.07 -4.89
C THR A 81 -0.04 -11.57 -6.12
N PRO A 82 -0.08 -10.25 -6.38
CA PRO A 82 -0.67 -9.72 -7.63
C PRO A 82 0.19 -10.04 -8.87
N TYR A 83 1.26 -10.82 -8.70
CA TYR A 83 2.27 -11.14 -9.71
C TYR A 83 1.95 -12.40 -10.53
N GLY A 84 0.67 -12.79 -10.61
CA GLY A 84 0.20 -14.04 -11.24
C GLY A 84 0.79 -14.34 -12.62
N ASP A 85 1.25 -13.32 -13.36
CA ASP A 85 1.82 -13.49 -14.71
C ASP A 85 3.36 -13.41 -14.81
N ASN A 86 4.11 -13.01 -13.77
CA ASN A 86 5.56 -12.70 -13.90
C ASN A 86 6.45 -13.24 -12.76
N LEU A 87 5.98 -14.19 -11.97
CA LEU A 87 6.82 -14.83 -10.95
C LEU A 87 7.73 -15.89 -11.56
N THR A 88 9.03 -15.77 -11.33
CA THR A 88 9.96 -16.86 -11.62
C THR A 88 9.76 -18.00 -10.62
N VAL A 89 10.01 -19.24 -11.04
CA VAL A 89 9.95 -20.44 -10.16
C VAL A 89 10.77 -20.23 -8.87
N LEU A 90 11.91 -19.54 -8.97
CA LEU A 90 12.76 -19.23 -7.83
C LEU A 90 12.08 -18.29 -6.80
N GLU A 91 11.37 -17.27 -7.27
CA GLU A 91 10.64 -16.34 -6.39
C GLU A 91 9.46 -17.04 -5.70
N LEU A 92 8.78 -17.95 -6.41
CA LEU A 92 7.72 -18.78 -5.83
C LEU A 92 8.27 -19.72 -4.75
N VAL A 93 9.37 -20.42 -5.02
CA VAL A 93 10.01 -21.35 -4.06
C VAL A 93 10.45 -20.59 -2.80
N LYS A 94 11.06 -19.40 -2.95
CA LYS A 94 11.45 -18.58 -1.78
C LYS A 94 10.25 -18.17 -0.92
N MET A 95 9.12 -17.82 -1.55
CA MET A 95 7.90 -17.48 -0.83
C MET A 95 7.35 -18.68 -0.04
N VAL A 96 7.23 -19.85 -0.69
CA VAL A 96 6.71 -21.07 -0.05
C VAL A 96 7.62 -21.52 1.09
N LEU A 97 8.94 -21.54 0.87
CA LEU A 97 9.90 -21.90 1.92
C LEU A 97 9.85 -20.90 3.09
N GLY A 98 9.85 -19.60 2.82
CA GLY A 98 9.75 -18.58 3.87
C GLY A 98 8.47 -18.70 4.71
N TYR A 99 7.34 -18.99 4.06
CA TYR A 99 6.07 -19.28 4.75
C TYR A 99 6.16 -20.55 5.61
N ASN A 100 6.71 -21.64 5.08
CA ASN A 100 6.86 -22.90 5.80
C ASN A 100 7.81 -22.78 7.00
N TYR A 101 8.95 -22.08 6.85
CA TYR A 101 9.87 -21.83 7.97
C TYR A 101 9.23 -20.96 9.06
N GLY A 102 8.45 -19.94 8.69
CA GLY A 102 7.70 -19.13 9.66
C GLY A 102 6.59 -19.90 10.37
N HIS A 103 5.91 -20.80 9.65
CA HIS A 103 4.85 -21.64 10.19
C HIS A 103 5.37 -22.80 11.06
N GLU A 104 6.50 -23.42 10.72
CA GLU A 104 7.14 -24.46 11.54
C GLU A 104 7.67 -23.91 12.87
N MET A 105 8.20 -22.68 12.89
CA MET A 105 8.68 -22.04 14.13
C MET A 105 7.54 -21.68 15.09
N LEU A 106 6.33 -21.39 14.59
CA LEU A 106 5.16 -21.13 15.43
C LEU A 106 4.51 -22.42 15.95
N ASN A 107 4.63 -23.53 15.22
CA ASN A 107 4.13 -24.84 15.67
C ASN A 107 5.09 -25.56 16.65
N ASN A 108 6.37 -25.20 16.69
CA ASN A 108 7.33 -25.72 17.67
C ASN A 108 7.38 -24.91 18.99
N LEU A 109 6.48 -23.95 19.18
CA LEU A 109 6.32 -23.17 20.41
C LEU A 109 4.99 -23.45 21.15
N TYR A 110 4.27 -24.50 20.77
CA TYR A 110 3.09 -25.02 21.47
C TYR A 110 3.23 -26.51 21.77
#